data_AF-A0A9E1ZUP2-F1
#
_entry.id   AF-A0A9E1ZUP2-F1
#
_cell.length_a   1.000
_cell.length_b   1.000
_cell.length_c   1.000
_cell.angle_alpha   90.00
_cell.angle_beta   90.00
_cell.angle_gamma   90.00
#
_symmetry.space_group_name_H-M   'P 1'
#
loop_
_entity.id
_entity.type
_entity.pdbx_description
1 polymer ?
#
loop_
_entity_poly.entity_id
_entity_poly.type
_entity_poly.pdbx_seq_one_letter_code
_entity_poly.pdbx_strand_id
1 'polypeptide(L)'
;MPSKIIDISMLLDNETVSDPEIMRPHIEYRSGADNAEMVCEFFPGLTPEDLPDGKGWSWEKITLVTHNGTHLDAPYHFHPVDKEGDAMMTIDEVPLDWCFRPGVKLDFRKMPDGHVVTAQEVEDELARIGHELQPFDIVLVNTRASECYGTDEYLTAGAGMGREATLYLTERGVRLTGIDAWGWDAPFSHTRERWLETKDPSI
;
A
#
# COMPACT_ATOMS: atom_id res chain seq x y z
N MET A 1 0.13 16.06 -21.43
CA MET A 1 -0.53 15.17 -20.45
C MET A 1 -0.32 13.73 -20.91
N PRO A 2 -0.12 12.76 -20.01
CA PRO A 2 0.01 11.36 -20.40
C PRO A 2 -1.23 10.93 -21.18
N SER A 3 -1.05 10.10 -22.22
CA SER A 3 -2.15 9.64 -23.09
C SER A 3 -3.05 8.59 -22.44
N LYS A 4 -2.66 8.06 -21.27
CA LYS A 4 -3.38 7.06 -20.49
C LYS A 4 -3.04 7.21 -19.01
N ILE A 5 -4.04 7.06 -18.16
CA ILE A 5 -3.89 6.95 -16.70
C ILE A 5 -4.26 5.51 -16.34
N ILE A 6 -3.43 4.87 -15.53
CA ILE A 6 -3.67 3.52 -15.00
C ILE A 6 -3.79 3.67 -13.49
N ASP A 7 -4.93 3.24 -12.95
CA ASP A 7 -5.13 3.15 -11.52
C ASP A 7 -4.44 1.87 -11.00
N ILE A 8 -3.64 2.04 -9.95
CA ILE A 8 -2.92 0.96 -9.27
C ILE A 8 -3.34 0.85 -7.79
N SER A 9 -4.45 1.49 -7.43
CA SER A 9 -5.01 1.44 -6.08
C SER A 9 -5.94 0.25 -5.88
N MET A 10 -5.98 -0.23 -4.65
CA MET A 10 -6.94 -1.21 -4.16
C MET A 10 -8.21 -0.50 -3.69
N LEU A 11 -9.36 -1.12 -3.92
CA LEU A 11 -10.63 -0.60 -3.41
C LEU A 11 -10.67 -0.74 -1.88
N LEU A 12 -11.10 0.33 -1.21
CA LEU A 12 -11.48 0.28 0.20
C LEU A 12 -12.98 -0.03 0.27
N ASP A 13 -13.33 -1.19 0.82
CA ASP A 13 -14.69 -1.63 1.06
C ASP A 13 -14.75 -2.55 2.31
N ASN A 14 -15.90 -3.16 2.59
CA ASN A 14 -16.07 -4.03 3.76
C ASN A 14 -15.88 -5.52 3.44
N GLU A 15 -15.81 -5.87 2.16
CA GLU A 15 -15.96 -7.23 1.63
C GLU A 15 -14.62 -7.83 1.22
N THR A 16 -13.75 -7.00 0.66
CA THR A 16 -12.50 -7.39 0.02
C THR A 16 -11.45 -7.70 1.07
N VAL A 17 -10.91 -8.93 1.00
CA VAL A 17 -9.84 -9.37 1.88
C VAL A 17 -8.49 -8.93 1.30
N SER A 18 -7.92 -7.88 1.89
CA SER A 18 -6.55 -7.40 1.61
C SER A 18 -5.68 -7.27 2.87
N ASP A 19 -6.28 -7.37 4.04
CA ASP A 19 -5.65 -7.07 5.32
C ASP A 19 -5.99 -8.16 6.36
N PRO A 20 -5.11 -8.35 7.38
CA PRO A 20 -5.44 -9.17 8.54
C PRO A 20 -6.77 -8.72 9.17
N GLU A 21 -7.57 -9.68 9.65
CA GLU A 21 -8.93 -9.41 10.15
C GLU A 21 -9.02 -8.26 11.16
N ILE A 22 -8.05 -8.18 12.08
CA ILE A 22 -7.99 -7.13 13.11
C ILE A 22 -7.69 -5.73 12.59
N MET A 23 -7.22 -5.61 11.34
CA MET A 23 -6.84 -4.36 10.70
C MET A 23 -7.81 -3.94 9.61
N ARG A 24 -8.79 -4.77 9.22
CA ARG A 24 -9.65 -4.47 8.07
C ARG A 24 -10.42 -3.15 8.25
N PRO A 25 -10.52 -2.32 7.19
CA PRO A 25 -11.29 -1.09 7.27
C PRO A 25 -12.77 -1.39 7.47
N HIS A 26 -13.50 -0.41 8.00
CA HIS A 26 -14.94 -0.46 8.10
C HIS A 26 -15.56 0.83 7.57
N ILE A 27 -16.48 0.69 6.61
CA ILE A 27 -17.23 1.78 6.01
C ILE A 27 -18.70 1.65 6.37
N GLU A 28 -19.21 2.60 7.13
CA GLU A 28 -20.63 2.79 7.38
C GLU A 28 -21.20 3.70 6.30
N TYR A 29 -22.03 3.13 5.42
CA TYR A 29 -22.72 3.87 4.37
C TYR A 29 -24.05 4.44 4.89
N ARG A 30 -24.28 5.74 4.67
CA ARG A 30 -25.56 6.39 4.96
C ARG A 30 -26.13 7.03 3.70
N SER A 31 -27.31 6.58 3.31
CA SER A 31 -27.99 7.11 2.14
C SER A 31 -28.68 8.44 2.46
N GLY A 32 -29.00 9.21 1.42
CA GLY A 32 -29.85 10.39 1.58
C GLY A 32 -31.21 10.09 2.21
N ALA A 33 -31.76 8.88 2.04
CA ALA A 33 -33.00 8.48 2.70
C ALA A 33 -32.81 8.32 4.22
N ASP A 34 -31.68 7.74 4.65
CA ASP A 34 -31.36 7.56 6.07
C ASP A 34 -31.13 8.91 6.78
N ASN A 35 -30.74 9.94 6.03
CA ASN A 35 -30.26 11.22 6.56
C ASN A 35 -31.26 12.38 6.41
N ALA A 36 -32.48 12.15 5.90
CA ALA A 36 -33.46 13.22 5.69
C ALA A 36 -33.81 13.96 7.00
N GLU A 37 -34.07 13.20 8.07
CA GLU A 37 -34.37 13.76 9.40
C GLU A 37 -33.19 14.54 9.97
N MET A 38 -31.97 13.99 9.85
CA MET A 38 -30.75 14.67 10.29
C MET A 38 -30.59 16.04 9.64
N VAL A 39 -30.85 16.16 8.33
CA VAL A 39 -30.79 17.46 7.65
C VAL A 39 -31.80 18.44 8.26
N CYS A 40 -33.01 17.98 8.57
CA CYS A 40 -34.06 18.81 9.17
C CYS A 40 -33.69 19.33 10.58
N GLU A 41 -32.91 18.57 11.36
CA GLU A 41 -32.42 19.02 12.68
C GLU A 41 -31.59 20.31 12.62
N PHE A 42 -30.92 20.59 11.49
CA PHE A 42 -30.16 21.83 11.31
C PHE A 42 -31.04 23.06 11.01
N PHE A 43 -32.30 22.86 10.62
CA PHE A 43 -33.19 23.92 10.13
C PHE A 43 -34.55 23.88 10.84
N PRO A 44 -34.76 24.70 11.89
CA PRO A 44 -36.02 24.72 12.63
C PRO A 44 -37.25 24.90 11.73
N GLY A 45 -38.16 23.94 11.78
CA GLY A 45 -39.41 23.96 11.02
C GLY A 45 -39.36 23.33 9.62
N LEU A 46 -38.18 22.90 9.17
CA LEU A 46 -38.04 22.09 7.96
C LEU A 46 -38.50 20.66 8.23
N THR A 47 -39.25 20.05 7.30
CA THR A 47 -39.58 18.62 7.35
C THR A 47 -39.01 17.88 6.15
N PRO A 48 -38.93 16.52 6.19
CA PRO A 48 -38.46 15.77 5.03
C PRO A 48 -39.23 16.07 3.74
N GLU A 49 -40.52 16.37 3.79
CA GLU A 49 -41.33 16.72 2.61
C GLU A 49 -40.87 18.01 1.90
N ASP A 50 -40.20 18.91 2.63
CA ASP A 50 -39.62 20.13 2.07
C ASP A 50 -38.26 19.87 1.37
N LEU A 51 -37.67 18.68 1.57
CA LEU A 51 -36.43 18.28 0.92
C LEU A 51 -36.69 17.74 -0.50
N PRO A 52 -35.77 17.95 -1.46
CA PRO A 52 -35.85 17.30 -2.78
C PRO A 52 -35.96 15.78 -2.64
N ASP A 53 -37.05 15.23 -3.15
CA ASP A 53 -37.41 13.80 -3.05
C ASP A 53 -37.45 13.23 -1.62
N GLY A 54 -37.55 14.07 -0.60
CA GLY A 54 -37.51 13.63 0.79
C GLY A 54 -36.15 13.13 1.25
N LYS A 55 -35.05 13.57 0.62
CA LYS A 55 -33.69 13.04 0.86
C LYS A 55 -32.73 14.10 1.39
N GLY A 56 -31.92 13.69 2.36
CA GLY A 56 -30.72 14.39 2.80
C GLY A 56 -29.48 14.05 1.96
N TRP A 57 -28.29 14.33 2.50
CA TRP A 57 -27.02 14.01 1.85
C TRP A 57 -26.60 12.56 2.13
N SER A 58 -26.08 11.87 1.12
CA SER A 58 -25.37 10.61 1.35
C SER A 58 -23.95 10.89 1.84
N TRP A 59 -23.47 10.12 2.81
CA TRP A 59 -22.09 10.18 3.30
C TRP A 59 -21.67 8.82 3.86
N GLU A 60 -20.37 8.70 4.07
CA GLU A 60 -19.73 7.50 4.59
C GLU A 60 -18.92 7.86 5.81
N LYS A 61 -18.97 7.00 6.84
CA LYS A 61 -18.04 7.06 7.96
C LYS A 61 -17.07 5.91 7.84
N ILE A 62 -15.79 6.25 7.71
CA ILE A 62 -14.71 5.29 7.52
C ILE A 62 -13.92 5.17 8.82
N THR A 63 -13.72 3.93 9.27
CA THR A 63 -12.74 3.56 10.30
C THR A 63 -11.65 2.76 9.61
N LEU A 64 -10.42 3.28 9.58
CA LEU A 64 -9.28 2.64 8.93
C LEU A 64 -8.01 2.81 9.76
N VAL A 65 -7.01 1.96 9.48
CA VAL A 65 -5.62 2.23 9.83
C VAL A 65 -4.88 2.77 8.62
N THR A 66 -3.82 3.54 8.84
CA THR A 66 -3.03 4.21 7.78
C THR A 66 -2.30 3.26 6.83
N HIS A 67 -2.35 1.96 7.11
CA HIS A 67 -1.70 0.87 6.35
C HIS A 67 -2.70 -0.05 5.64
N ASN A 68 -3.99 0.33 5.54
CA ASN A 68 -4.97 -0.46 4.80
C ASN A 68 -4.96 -0.16 3.30
N GLY A 69 -5.16 -1.22 2.50
CA GLY A 69 -5.19 -1.11 1.04
C GLY A 69 -3.87 -0.56 0.46
N THR A 70 -3.96 0.16 -0.66
CA THR A 70 -2.80 0.85 -1.24
C THR A 70 -2.45 2.07 -0.40
N HIS A 71 -1.27 2.06 0.22
CA HIS A 71 -0.82 3.08 1.15
C HIS A 71 0.66 3.42 0.95
N LEU A 72 1.18 4.36 1.75
CA LEU A 72 2.57 4.79 1.73
C LEU A 72 3.14 4.83 3.15
N ASP A 73 4.22 4.07 3.36
CA ASP A 73 4.95 4.06 4.63
C ASP A 73 6.01 5.16 4.65
N ALA A 74 5.91 6.06 5.62
CA ALA A 74 6.95 7.03 5.90
C ALA A 74 8.10 6.38 6.71
N PRO A 75 9.34 6.90 6.66
CA PRO A 75 10.47 6.35 7.42
C PRO A 75 10.19 6.12 8.91
N TYR A 76 9.40 7.00 9.53
CA TYR A 76 8.97 6.88 10.92
C TYR A 76 8.26 5.54 11.25
N HIS A 77 7.59 4.93 10.27
CA HIS A 77 6.94 3.62 10.42
C HIS A 77 7.95 2.53 10.85
N PHE A 78 9.17 2.58 10.32
CA PHE A 78 10.20 1.58 10.58
C PHE A 78 11.02 1.90 11.84
N HIS A 79 11.34 3.18 12.05
CA HIS A 79 12.06 3.63 13.23
C HIS A 79 11.88 5.15 13.43
N PRO A 80 11.78 5.65 14.68
CA PRO A 80 11.55 7.08 14.92
C PRO A 80 12.79 7.97 14.72
N VAL A 81 13.99 7.39 14.68
CA VAL A 81 15.27 8.10 14.49
C VAL A 81 16.18 7.37 13.50
N ASP A 82 17.08 8.09 12.86
CA ASP A 82 18.08 7.52 11.96
C ASP A 82 19.34 7.02 12.69
N LYS A 83 20.33 6.59 11.91
CA LYS A 83 21.61 6.08 12.43
C LYS A 83 22.45 7.14 13.16
N GLU A 84 22.20 8.42 12.89
CA GLU A 84 22.88 9.57 13.49
C GLU A 84 22.10 10.10 14.70
N GLY A 85 20.86 9.61 14.90
CA GLY A 85 19.97 9.97 16.00
C GLY A 85 18.98 11.07 15.63
N ASP A 86 18.94 11.49 14.37
CA ASP A 86 18.02 12.51 13.89
C ASP A 86 16.62 11.94 13.69
N ALA A 87 15.58 12.77 13.86
CA ALA A 87 14.20 12.33 13.72
C ALA A 87 13.90 11.84 12.29
N MET A 88 13.21 10.71 12.18
CA MET A 88 12.72 10.21 10.90
C MET A 88 11.45 10.93 10.47
N MET A 89 11.32 11.17 9.17
CA MET A 89 10.18 11.87 8.58
C MET A 89 8.86 11.14 8.87
N THR A 90 7.88 11.88 9.38
CA THR A 90 6.48 11.47 9.34
C THR A 90 5.89 11.73 7.95
N ILE A 91 4.70 11.18 7.67
CA ILE A 91 4.13 11.19 6.32
C ILE A 91 3.89 12.60 5.77
N ASP A 92 3.59 13.57 6.63
CA ASP A 92 3.39 14.99 6.28
C ASP A 92 4.70 15.72 5.97
N GLU A 93 5.85 15.14 6.30
CA GLU A 93 7.19 15.68 6.01
C GLU A 93 7.81 15.09 4.74
N VAL A 94 7.24 14.00 4.21
CA VAL A 94 7.71 13.37 2.97
C VAL A 94 7.54 14.35 1.79
N PRO A 95 8.61 14.66 1.02
CA PRO A 95 8.49 15.56 -0.11
C PRO A 95 7.53 15.03 -1.19
N LEU A 96 6.48 15.80 -1.50
CA LEU A 96 5.48 15.42 -2.51
C LEU A 96 6.09 15.14 -3.88
N ASP A 97 7.17 15.84 -4.22
CA ASP A 97 7.92 15.64 -5.46
C ASP A 97 8.61 14.26 -5.54
N TRP A 98 8.83 13.54 -4.42
CA TRP A 98 9.25 12.13 -4.47
C TRP A 98 8.14 11.21 -4.98
N CYS A 99 6.88 11.59 -4.73
CA CYS A 99 5.69 10.83 -5.11
C CYS A 99 5.22 11.12 -6.55
N PHE A 100 5.85 12.06 -7.25
CA PHE A 100 5.50 12.43 -8.62
C PHE A 100 6.72 12.38 -9.55
N ARG A 101 7.26 11.16 -9.73
CA ARG A 101 8.49 10.88 -10.48
C ARG A 101 8.28 9.77 -11.53
N PRO A 102 9.24 9.59 -12.46
CA PRO A 102 9.20 8.46 -13.39
C PRO A 102 9.11 7.13 -12.63
N GLY A 103 8.21 6.25 -13.06
CA GLY A 103 8.04 4.92 -12.51
C GLY A 103 8.72 3.85 -13.35
N VAL A 104 9.37 2.89 -12.70
CA VAL A 104 9.99 1.71 -13.29
C VAL A 104 9.33 0.48 -12.69
N LYS A 105 8.81 -0.39 -13.54
CA LYS A 105 8.18 -1.65 -13.09
C LYS A 105 9.19 -2.80 -13.19
N LEU A 106 9.40 -3.50 -12.08
CA LEU A 106 10.15 -4.76 -12.02
C LEU A 106 9.17 -5.94 -11.91
N ASP A 107 9.35 -6.99 -12.71
CA ASP A 107 8.42 -8.13 -12.79
C ASP A 107 9.01 -9.40 -12.17
N PHE A 108 8.55 -9.74 -10.97
CA PHE A 108 8.94 -10.93 -10.22
C PHE A 108 7.77 -11.91 -10.03
N ARG A 109 6.71 -11.83 -10.86
CA ARG A 109 5.53 -12.72 -10.79
C ARG A 109 5.83 -14.21 -10.85
N LYS A 110 6.96 -14.58 -11.47
CA LYS A 110 7.39 -15.97 -11.62
C LYS A 110 8.15 -16.53 -10.41
N MET A 111 8.50 -15.68 -9.45
CA MET A 111 9.16 -16.11 -8.23
C MET A 111 8.18 -16.84 -7.32
N PRO A 112 8.61 -17.90 -6.61
CA PRO A 112 7.75 -18.62 -5.69
C PRO A 112 7.42 -17.76 -4.47
N ASP A 113 6.38 -18.17 -3.74
CA ASP A 113 5.99 -17.50 -2.50
C ASP A 113 7.08 -17.52 -1.46
N GLY A 114 7.26 -16.40 -0.78
CA GLY A 114 8.30 -16.24 0.22
C GLY A 114 9.71 -16.20 -0.36
N HIS A 115 9.88 -16.16 -1.69
CA HIS A 115 11.18 -15.87 -2.30
C HIS A 115 11.64 -14.49 -1.85
N VAL A 116 12.94 -14.38 -1.54
CA VAL A 116 13.56 -13.12 -1.13
C VAL A 116 14.41 -12.63 -2.27
N VAL A 117 13.93 -11.61 -2.97
CA VAL A 117 14.59 -11.03 -4.13
C VAL A 117 15.93 -10.40 -3.71
N THR A 118 16.97 -10.72 -4.46
CA THR A 118 18.36 -10.30 -4.24
C THR A 118 18.74 -9.07 -5.08
N ALA A 119 19.88 -8.46 -4.78
CA ALA A 119 20.41 -7.36 -5.60
C ALA A 119 20.69 -7.79 -7.05
N GLN A 120 21.19 -9.02 -7.25
CA GLN A 120 21.47 -9.53 -8.59
C GLN A 120 20.20 -9.70 -9.41
N GLU A 121 19.11 -10.18 -8.82
CA GLU A 121 17.83 -10.34 -9.54
C GLU A 121 17.21 -8.99 -9.92
N VAL A 122 17.40 -7.95 -9.10
CA VAL A 122 17.03 -6.58 -9.47
C VAL A 122 17.86 -6.09 -10.65
N GLU A 123 19.18 -6.30 -10.62
CA GLU A 123 20.08 -5.92 -11.72
C GLU A 123 19.73 -6.65 -13.02
N ASP A 124 19.48 -7.95 -12.95
CA ASP A 124 19.12 -8.79 -14.10
C ASP A 124 17.78 -8.34 -14.70
N GLU A 125 16.80 -7.98 -13.85
CA GLU A 125 15.50 -7.49 -14.28
C GLU A 125 15.59 -6.11 -14.94
N LEU A 126 16.40 -5.19 -14.38
CA LEU A 126 16.70 -3.89 -14.98
C LEU A 126 17.37 -4.06 -16.35
N ALA A 127 18.32 -4.99 -16.47
CA ALA A 127 18.95 -5.32 -17.74
C ALA A 127 17.96 -5.90 -18.75
N ARG A 128 17.03 -6.76 -18.30
CA ARG A 128 15.98 -7.36 -19.16
C ARG A 128 15.05 -6.30 -19.74
N ILE A 129 14.67 -5.30 -18.97
CA ILE A 129 13.81 -4.20 -19.44
C ILE A 129 14.61 -3.08 -20.14
N GLY A 130 15.94 -3.14 -20.11
CA GLY A 130 16.82 -2.16 -20.72
C GLY A 130 16.78 -0.79 -20.03
N HIS A 131 16.62 -0.77 -18.70
CA HIS A 131 16.50 0.46 -17.92
C HIS A 131 17.73 0.65 -17.02
N GLU A 132 18.30 1.85 -17.05
CA GLU A 132 19.31 2.30 -16.10
C GLU A 132 18.65 3.22 -15.08
N LEU A 133 18.66 2.80 -13.80
CA LEU A 133 18.04 3.57 -12.72
C LEU A 133 18.60 5.00 -12.66
N GLN A 134 17.70 5.96 -12.58
CA GLN A 134 18.03 7.36 -12.29
C GLN A 134 17.66 7.69 -10.83
N PRO A 135 18.38 8.62 -10.18
CA PRO A 135 17.96 9.12 -8.87
C PRO A 135 16.51 9.61 -8.91
N PHE A 136 15.75 9.27 -7.87
CA PHE A 136 14.32 9.51 -7.72
C PHE A 136 13.38 8.74 -8.66
N ASP A 137 13.86 7.75 -9.42
CA ASP A 137 12.95 6.77 -10.02
C ASP A 137 12.11 6.10 -8.92
N ILE A 138 10.81 5.92 -9.18
CA ILE A 138 9.90 5.14 -8.34
C ILE A 138 9.94 3.70 -8.82
N VAL A 139 10.39 2.79 -7.97
CA VAL A 139 10.46 1.36 -8.33
C VAL A 139 9.21 0.64 -7.85
N LEU A 140 8.43 0.13 -8.80
CA LEU A 140 7.21 -0.63 -8.56
C LEU A 140 7.46 -2.12 -8.83
N VAL A 141 7.40 -2.93 -7.79
CA VAL A 141 7.62 -4.36 -7.83
C VAL A 141 6.29 -5.07 -8.05
N ASN A 142 6.21 -5.90 -9.09
CA ASN A 142 5.03 -6.72 -9.37
C ASN A 142 5.37 -8.19 -9.16
N THR A 143 4.77 -8.75 -8.12
CA THR A 143 4.81 -10.16 -7.77
C THR A 143 3.49 -10.83 -8.19
N ARG A 144 3.27 -12.09 -7.79
CA ARG A 144 1.97 -12.74 -8.01
C ARG A 144 0.90 -12.39 -6.98
N ALA A 145 1.19 -11.54 -5.99
CA ALA A 145 0.25 -11.22 -4.90
C ALA A 145 -1.04 -10.56 -5.42
N SER A 146 -0.94 -9.67 -6.40
CA SER A 146 -2.10 -9.02 -7.02
C SER A 146 -3.08 -10.00 -7.69
N GLU A 147 -2.62 -11.19 -8.11
CA GLU A 147 -3.50 -12.24 -8.66
C GLU A 147 -4.37 -12.91 -7.58
N CYS A 148 -3.97 -12.80 -6.32
CA CYS A 148 -4.70 -13.30 -5.15
C CYS A 148 -5.53 -12.20 -4.44
N TYR A 149 -5.59 -10.98 -4.98
CA TYR A 149 -6.34 -9.90 -4.35
C TYR A 149 -7.81 -10.28 -4.09
N GLY A 150 -8.27 -10.05 -2.86
CA GLY A 150 -9.63 -10.40 -2.41
C GLY A 150 -9.81 -11.86 -2.01
N THR A 151 -8.75 -12.68 -2.04
CA THR A 151 -8.77 -14.05 -1.55
C THR A 151 -7.99 -14.19 -0.24
N ASP A 152 -8.22 -15.29 0.48
CA ASP A 152 -7.49 -15.61 1.71
C ASP A 152 -5.98 -15.82 1.48
N GLU A 153 -5.56 -16.05 0.22
CA GLU A 153 -4.16 -16.27 -0.14
C GLU A 153 -3.35 -14.98 -0.25
N TYR A 154 -4.01 -13.81 -0.39
CA TYR A 154 -3.35 -12.53 -0.64
C TYR A 154 -2.20 -12.24 0.34
N LEU A 155 -2.44 -12.48 1.64
CA LEU A 155 -1.48 -12.19 2.72
C LEU A 155 -0.26 -13.11 2.72
N THR A 156 -0.31 -14.22 1.99
CA THR A 156 0.78 -15.22 1.91
C THR A 156 1.38 -15.34 0.52
N ALA A 157 0.86 -14.58 -0.45
CA ALA A 157 1.23 -14.66 -1.83
C ALA A 157 2.38 -13.71 -2.19
N GLY A 158 3.21 -14.14 -3.14
CA GLY A 158 4.25 -13.31 -3.73
C GLY A 158 5.62 -13.48 -3.10
N ALA A 159 6.61 -13.00 -3.84
CA ALA A 159 7.95 -12.78 -3.33
C ALA A 159 8.01 -11.49 -2.50
N GLY A 160 9.06 -11.34 -1.71
CA GLY A 160 9.39 -10.08 -1.06
C GLY A 160 10.79 -9.62 -1.41
N MET A 161 11.08 -8.37 -1.08
CA MET A 161 12.34 -7.72 -1.41
C MET A 161 13.33 -7.87 -0.26
N GLY A 162 14.49 -8.47 -0.54
CA GLY A 162 15.52 -8.65 0.46
C GLY A 162 16.26 -7.37 0.82
N ARG A 163 17.04 -7.44 1.91
CA ARG A 163 17.95 -6.37 2.32
C ARG A 163 18.89 -5.92 1.21
N GLU A 164 19.50 -6.87 0.49
CA GLU A 164 20.42 -6.56 -0.60
C GLU A 164 19.74 -5.82 -1.75
N ALA A 165 18.55 -6.26 -2.16
CA ALA A 165 17.76 -5.58 -3.19
C ALA A 165 17.38 -4.16 -2.75
N THR A 166 16.92 -3.99 -1.51
CA THR A 166 16.54 -2.69 -0.95
C THR A 166 17.73 -1.71 -0.91
N LEU A 167 18.90 -2.19 -0.48
CA LEU A 167 20.12 -1.38 -0.48
C LEU A 167 20.58 -1.05 -1.89
N TYR A 168 20.53 -2.00 -2.82
CA TYR A 168 20.90 -1.79 -4.22
C TYR A 168 20.12 -0.62 -4.84
N LEU A 169 18.80 -0.56 -4.59
CA LEU A 169 17.94 0.53 -5.05
C LEU A 169 18.27 1.85 -4.33
N THR A 170 18.41 1.80 -3.00
CA THR A 170 18.68 2.98 -2.16
C THR A 170 19.99 3.66 -2.53
N GLU A 171 21.07 2.88 -2.73
CA GLU A 171 22.40 3.37 -3.11
C GLU A 171 22.42 4.05 -4.48
N ARG A 172 21.43 3.76 -5.34
CA ARG A 172 21.24 4.38 -6.66
C ARG A 172 20.30 5.59 -6.64
N GLY A 173 19.89 6.02 -5.46
CA GLY A 173 19.10 7.24 -5.27
C GLY A 173 17.59 7.04 -5.44
N VAL A 174 17.10 5.80 -5.46
CA VAL A 174 15.66 5.54 -5.32
C VAL A 174 15.20 6.01 -3.94
N ARG A 175 14.07 6.71 -3.90
CA ARG A 175 13.48 7.25 -2.65
C ARG A 175 12.13 6.66 -2.31
N LEU A 176 11.42 6.13 -3.31
CA LEU A 176 10.10 5.56 -3.14
C LEU A 176 10.05 4.25 -3.90
N THR A 177 9.61 3.21 -3.20
CA THR A 177 9.33 1.89 -3.77
C THR A 177 7.89 1.53 -3.49
N GLY A 178 7.33 0.65 -4.32
CA GLY A 178 6.02 0.06 -4.10
C GLY A 178 6.05 -1.41 -4.48
N ILE A 179 5.17 -2.20 -3.87
CA ILE A 179 4.99 -3.62 -4.17
C ILE A 179 3.49 -3.93 -4.18
N ASP A 180 3.09 -4.95 -4.93
CA ASP A 180 1.69 -5.39 -5.02
C ASP A 180 1.29 -6.44 -3.97
N ALA A 181 2.19 -6.74 -3.03
CA ALA A 181 1.97 -7.62 -1.89
C ALA A 181 1.62 -6.80 -0.64
N TRP A 182 1.16 -7.47 0.43
CA TRP A 182 0.78 -6.81 1.68
C TRP A 182 1.95 -6.08 2.37
N GLY A 183 3.19 -6.47 2.12
CA GLY A 183 4.38 -5.79 2.63
C GLY A 183 5.55 -5.89 1.66
N TRP A 184 6.57 -5.04 1.89
CA TRP A 184 7.80 -5.00 1.10
C TRP A 184 8.63 -6.28 1.22
N ASP A 185 8.72 -6.81 2.44
CA ASP A 185 9.42 -8.06 2.75
C ASP A 185 8.61 -9.30 2.35
N ALA A 186 9.24 -10.47 2.44
CA ALA A 186 8.55 -11.73 2.16
C ALA A 186 7.37 -11.93 3.14
N PRO A 187 6.27 -12.57 2.71
CA PRO A 187 5.12 -12.77 3.58
C PRO A 187 5.48 -13.39 4.93
N PHE A 188 4.93 -12.84 6.02
CA PHE A 188 5.32 -13.23 7.39
C PHE A 188 5.11 -14.70 7.71
N SER A 189 4.20 -15.40 7.01
CA SER A 189 4.06 -16.86 7.12
C SER A 189 5.39 -17.57 6.86
N HIS A 190 6.09 -17.20 5.79
CA HIS A 190 7.36 -17.79 5.39
C HIS A 190 8.51 -17.33 6.29
N THR A 191 8.55 -16.05 6.67
CA THR A 191 9.55 -15.54 7.61
C THR A 191 9.42 -16.22 8.97
N ARG A 192 8.18 -16.43 9.45
CA ARG A 192 7.89 -17.15 10.69
C ARG A 192 8.33 -18.61 10.62
N GLU A 193 8.08 -19.31 9.52
CA GLU A 193 8.55 -20.69 9.34
C GLU A 193 10.08 -20.77 9.44
N ARG A 194 10.80 -19.90 8.72
CA ARG A 194 12.26 -19.82 8.79
C ARG A 194 12.77 -19.49 10.19
N TRP A 195 12.10 -18.59 10.92
CA TRP A 195 12.44 -18.28 12.32
C TRP A 195 12.23 -19.47 13.24
N LEU A 196 11.14 -20.22 13.03
CA LEU A 196 10.86 -21.41 13.82
C LEU A 196 11.93 -22.49 13.64
N GLU A 197 12.48 -22.60 12.44
CA GLU A 197 13.56 -23.54 12.09
C GLU A 197 14.95 -23.07 12.57
N THR A 198 15.31 -21.81 12.32
CA THR A 198 16.68 -21.32 12.46
C THR A 198 16.95 -20.55 13.75
N LYS A 199 15.94 -19.88 14.30
CA LYS A 199 16.08 -18.89 15.38
C LYS A 199 17.07 -17.76 15.07
N ASP A 200 17.31 -17.49 13.80
CA ASP A 200 18.19 -16.41 13.35
C ASP A 200 17.45 -15.07 13.44
N PRO A 201 17.91 -14.08 14.23
CA PRO A 201 17.24 -12.78 14.31
C PRO A 201 17.54 -11.86 13.13
N SER A 202 18.35 -12.29 12.15
CA SER A 202 18.71 -11.51 10.97
C SER A 202 17.81 -11.75 9.75
N ILE A 203 16.87 -12.69 9.83
CA ILE A 203 15.87 -12.98 8.78
C ILE A 203 14.59 -12.17 8.91
#